data_AF-A0A1A8P6A3-F1
#
_entry.id   AF-A0A1A8P6A3-F1
#
_cell.length_a   1.000
_cell.length_b   1.000
_cell.length_c   1.000
_cell.angle_alpha   90.00
_cell.angle_beta   90.00
_cell.angle_gamma   90.00
#
_symmetry.space_group_name_H-M   'P 1'
#
loop_
_entity.id
_entity.type
_entity.pdbx_description
1 polymer ?
#
loop_
_entity_poly.entity_id
_entity_poly.type
_entity_poly.pdbx_seq_one_letter_code
_entity_poly.pdbx_strand_id
1 'polypeptide(L)'
;HLCYWELMWAYSFEQNWMEAYRYADRLCKENNWSQATYVFQKAAILSMLPEEEVTKLGENVVALFRQVEGLRIRIAGKSIPTEKFAAKKAQRYIAPIPGKLVVPALEMMYVWNGFTVVGKRPELTENILSTLEKAEEQLRNNPAPSEYQLDDQCVVQLLKGLCLTQLGRLVQAEICFNYVISSEKNIKGDTYLVPFTMYELGLLHKQKGDVRTAITVIEKAKMNYRDYSMESRLHFRIHAALNTMGSFTAKLPPSRTPA
;
A
#
# COMPACT_ATOMS: atom_id res chain seq x y z
N HIS A 1 -9.87 0.71 -21.54
CA HIS A 1 -8.99 1.10 -20.40
C HIS A 1 -9.20 0.29 -19.13
N LEU A 2 -10.44 0.05 -18.66
CA LEU A 2 -10.65 -0.79 -17.46
C LEU A 2 -10.03 -2.19 -17.60
N CYS A 3 -10.18 -2.85 -18.75
CA CYS A 3 -9.54 -4.15 -18.98
C CYS A 3 -8.00 -4.07 -18.93
N TYR A 4 -7.38 -2.97 -19.38
CA TYR A 4 -5.94 -2.78 -19.27
C TYR A 4 -5.50 -2.60 -17.82
N TRP A 5 -6.32 -1.93 -17.00
CA TRP A 5 -6.09 -1.83 -15.57
C TRP A 5 -6.16 -3.19 -14.89
N GLU A 6 -7.16 -4.00 -15.21
CA GLU A 6 -7.29 -5.36 -14.66
C GLU A 6 -6.13 -6.26 -15.10
N LEU A 7 -5.73 -6.21 -16.37
CA LEU A 7 -4.58 -6.98 -16.88
C LEU A 7 -3.26 -6.53 -16.25
N MET A 8 -3.03 -5.22 -16.09
CA MET A 8 -1.85 -4.71 -15.39
C MET A 8 -1.73 -5.29 -13.98
N TRP A 9 -2.84 -5.32 -13.22
CA TRP A 9 -2.83 -5.90 -11.88
C TRP A 9 -2.74 -7.42 -11.89
N ALA A 10 -3.40 -8.12 -12.79
CA ALA A 10 -3.29 -9.57 -12.93
C ALA A 10 -1.83 -10.00 -13.14
N TYR A 11 -1.13 -9.37 -14.08
CA TYR A 11 0.30 -9.63 -14.30
C TYR A 11 1.17 -9.19 -13.11
N SER A 12 0.80 -8.10 -12.42
CA SER A 12 1.51 -7.69 -11.18
C SER A 12 1.36 -8.72 -10.05
N PHE A 13 0.19 -9.37 -9.92
CA PHE A 13 -0.03 -10.43 -8.92
C PHE A 13 0.82 -11.67 -9.23
N GLU A 14 1.05 -11.94 -10.50
CA GLU A 14 1.94 -13.01 -10.98
C GLU A 14 3.42 -12.59 -10.98
N GLN A 15 3.72 -11.34 -10.61
CA GLN A 15 5.06 -10.73 -10.69
C GLN A 15 5.67 -10.80 -12.10
N ASN A 16 4.82 -10.85 -13.13
CA ASN A 16 5.22 -10.68 -14.52
C ASN A 16 5.30 -9.18 -14.82
N TRP A 17 6.36 -8.55 -14.32
CA TRP A 17 6.53 -7.10 -14.35
C TRP A 17 6.64 -6.53 -15.77
N MET A 18 7.18 -7.28 -16.72
CA MET A 18 7.31 -6.87 -18.12
C MET A 18 5.93 -6.74 -18.79
N GLU A 19 5.05 -7.73 -18.63
CA GLU A 19 3.69 -7.63 -19.16
C GLU A 19 2.88 -6.58 -18.40
N ALA A 20 2.99 -6.51 -17.07
CA ALA A 20 2.36 -5.47 -16.28
C ALA A 20 2.74 -4.06 -16.75
N TYR A 21 4.03 -3.85 -17.04
CA TYR A 21 4.56 -2.60 -17.59
C TYR A 21 3.91 -2.23 -18.93
N ARG A 22 3.74 -3.18 -19.86
CA ARG A 22 3.12 -2.90 -21.16
C ARG A 22 1.72 -2.33 -21.02
N TYR A 23 0.92 -2.85 -20.08
CA TYR A 23 -0.41 -2.30 -19.81
C TYR A 23 -0.37 -0.98 -19.04
N ALA A 24 0.56 -0.83 -18.10
CA ALA A 24 0.77 0.43 -17.38
C ALA A 24 1.17 1.57 -18.33
N ASP A 25 2.05 1.30 -19.30
CA ASP A 25 2.48 2.25 -20.32
C ASP A 25 1.33 2.67 -21.24
N ARG A 26 0.51 1.71 -21.71
CA ARG A 26 -0.71 2.02 -22.47
C ARG A 26 -1.69 2.88 -21.68
N LEU A 27 -1.90 2.57 -20.40
CA LEU A 27 -2.76 3.38 -19.52
C LEU A 27 -2.23 4.82 -19.37
N CYS A 28 -0.92 5.00 -19.20
CA CYS A 28 -0.32 6.33 -19.14
C CYS A 28 -0.53 7.12 -20.43
N LYS A 29 -0.35 6.48 -21.59
CA LYS A 29 -0.43 7.13 -22.90
C LYS A 29 -1.87 7.46 -23.33
N GLU A 30 -2.82 6.60 -23.00
CA GLU A 30 -4.16 6.66 -23.58
C GLU A 30 -5.25 7.14 -22.60
N ASN A 31 -5.00 7.16 -21.29
CA ASN A 31 -6.04 7.46 -20.29
C ASN A 31 -5.71 8.69 -19.43
N ASN A 32 -6.60 9.69 -19.48
CA ASN A 32 -6.45 10.96 -18.79
C ASN A 32 -7.20 11.07 -17.44
N TRP A 33 -7.79 9.98 -16.94
CA TRP A 33 -8.58 10.02 -15.70
C TRP A 33 -7.75 10.38 -14.45
N SER A 34 -6.53 9.84 -14.34
CA SER A 34 -5.62 10.12 -13.21
C SER A 34 -4.17 9.91 -13.64
N GLN A 35 -3.66 10.85 -14.44
CA GLN A 35 -2.31 10.78 -15.00
C GLN A 35 -1.22 10.61 -13.92
N ALA A 36 -1.31 11.34 -12.81
CA ALA A 36 -0.39 11.17 -11.69
C ALA A 36 -0.37 9.73 -11.14
N THR A 37 -1.53 9.08 -11.03
CA THR A 37 -1.62 7.70 -10.57
C THR A 37 -1.02 6.73 -11.58
N TYR A 38 -1.33 6.88 -12.87
CA TYR A 38 -0.82 5.97 -13.91
C TYR A 38 0.69 6.08 -14.07
N VAL A 39 1.25 7.31 -14.10
CA VAL A 39 2.69 7.53 -14.19
C VAL A 39 3.41 6.95 -12.96
N PHE A 40 2.86 7.14 -11.76
CA PHE A 40 3.41 6.53 -10.55
C PHE A 40 3.39 5.00 -10.63
N GLN A 41 2.30 4.39 -11.09
CA GLN A 41 2.20 2.93 -11.22
C GLN A 41 3.16 2.37 -12.26
N LYS A 42 3.31 3.04 -13.41
CA LYS A 42 4.30 2.69 -14.42
C LYS A 42 5.71 2.71 -13.81
N ALA A 43 6.07 3.79 -13.11
CA ALA A 43 7.36 3.91 -12.44
C ALA A 43 7.55 2.83 -11.35
N ALA A 44 6.50 2.54 -10.57
CA ALA A 44 6.51 1.52 -9.53
C ALA A 44 6.72 0.12 -10.10
N ILE A 45 6.05 -0.24 -11.20
CA ILE A 45 6.21 -1.52 -11.89
C ILE A 45 7.60 -1.64 -12.51
N LEU A 46 8.08 -0.59 -13.19
CA LEU A 46 9.45 -0.56 -13.73
C LEU A 46 10.51 -0.72 -12.64
N SER A 47 10.26 -0.21 -11.44
CA SER A 47 11.18 -0.36 -10.30
C SER A 47 11.32 -1.81 -9.81
N MET A 48 10.41 -2.71 -10.21
CA MET A 48 10.48 -4.14 -9.89
C MET A 48 11.23 -4.95 -10.95
N LEU A 49 11.59 -4.35 -12.09
CA LEU A 49 12.38 -4.99 -13.15
C LEU A 49 13.89 -4.83 -12.89
N PRO A 50 14.73 -5.72 -13.45
CA PRO A 50 16.17 -5.52 -13.50
C PRO A 50 16.53 -4.22 -14.24
N GLU A 51 17.54 -3.49 -13.77
CA GLU A 51 17.95 -2.19 -14.32
C GLU A 51 18.36 -2.26 -15.80
N GLU A 52 18.95 -3.38 -16.24
CA GLU A 52 19.27 -3.64 -17.64
C GLU A 52 18.02 -3.72 -18.53
N GLU A 53 16.92 -4.31 -18.04
CA GLU A 53 15.66 -4.40 -18.79
C GLU A 53 15.00 -3.03 -18.90
N VAL A 54 14.98 -2.25 -17.82
CA VAL A 54 14.47 -0.88 -17.82
C VAL A 54 15.25 -0.02 -18.84
N THR A 55 16.58 -0.19 -18.89
CA THR A 55 17.44 0.52 -19.84
C THR A 55 17.13 0.12 -21.29
N LYS A 56 16.93 -1.17 -21.58
CA LYS A 56 16.54 -1.68 -22.92
C LYS A 56 15.18 -1.13 -23.37
N LEU A 57 14.27 -0.86 -22.45
CA LEU A 57 12.98 -0.24 -22.74
C LEU A 57 13.09 1.27 -23.04
N GLY A 58 14.25 1.90 -22.79
CA GLY A 58 14.44 3.33 -22.95
C GLY A 58 13.71 4.17 -21.89
N GLU A 59 13.30 3.55 -20.78
CA GLU A 59 12.53 4.20 -19.73
C GLU A 59 13.45 4.83 -18.67
N ASN A 60 12.99 5.92 -18.05
CA ASN A 60 13.70 6.58 -16.96
C ASN A 60 12.80 6.67 -15.73
N VAL A 61 12.97 5.71 -14.82
CA VAL A 61 12.17 5.59 -13.58
C VAL A 61 12.25 6.85 -12.72
N VAL A 62 13.44 7.44 -12.60
CA VAL A 62 13.64 8.67 -11.82
C VAL A 62 12.86 9.84 -12.43
N ALA A 63 12.92 9.98 -13.76
CA ALA A 63 12.16 11.00 -14.47
C ALA A 63 10.65 10.77 -14.31
N LEU A 64 10.17 9.52 -14.39
CA LEU A 64 8.76 9.20 -14.18
C LEU A 64 8.27 9.62 -12.80
N PHE A 65 8.98 9.26 -11.72
CA PHE A 65 8.59 9.69 -10.38
C PHE A 65 8.60 11.22 -10.22
N ARG A 66 9.60 11.92 -10.78
CA ARG A 66 9.70 13.40 -10.69
C ARG A 66 8.52 14.13 -11.35
N GLN A 67 7.85 13.50 -12.32
CA GLN A 67 6.69 14.09 -13.00
C GLN A 67 5.40 14.05 -12.16
N VAL A 68 5.30 13.12 -11.21
CA VAL A 68 4.03 12.75 -10.55
C VAL A 68 3.35 13.94 -9.86
N GLU A 69 4.10 14.78 -9.14
CA GLU A 69 3.52 15.95 -8.44
C GLU A 69 2.90 16.96 -9.42
N GLY A 70 3.53 17.17 -10.58
CA GLY A 70 3.04 18.09 -11.61
C GLY A 70 1.79 17.60 -12.36
N LEU A 71 1.48 16.31 -12.29
CA LEU A 71 0.35 15.68 -12.98
C LEU A 71 -0.92 15.58 -12.13
N ARG A 72 -0.88 16.05 -10.87
CA ARG A 72 -2.01 15.97 -9.96
C ARG A 72 -3.15 16.87 -10.42
N ILE A 73 -4.37 16.33 -10.36
CA ILE A 73 -5.57 17.11 -10.60
C ILE A 73 -6.27 17.48 -9.28
N ARG A 74 -7.09 18.52 -9.34
CA ARG A 74 -7.95 18.94 -8.23
C ARG A 74 -9.39 18.90 -8.71
N ILE A 75 -10.25 18.25 -7.95
CA ILE A 75 -11.69 18.19 -8.17
C ILE A 75 -12.34 18.95 -7.02
N ALA A 76 -13.11 20.00 -7.33
CA ALA A 76 -13.71 20.89 -6.34
C ALA A 76 -12.70 21.39 -5.27
N GLY A 77 -11.50 21.79 -5.72
CA GLY A 77 -10.43 22.29 -4.87
C GLY A 77 -9.67 21.23 -4.05
N LYS A 78 -10.10 19.96 -4.08
CA LYS A 78 -9.44 18.85 -3.37
C LYS A 78 -8.68 17.95 -4.34
N SER A 79 -7.46 17.57 -3.99
CA SER A 79 -6.73 16.53 -4.75
C SER A 79 -7.30 15.14 -4.48
N ILE A 80 -7.23 14.27 -5.49
CA ILE A 80 -7.62 12.88 -5.35
C ILE A 80 -6.69 12.20 -4.33
N PRO A 81 -7.22 11.46 -3.33
CA PRO A 81 -6.40 10.86 -2.28
C PRO A 81 -5.26 9.97 -2.79
N THR A 82 -5.51 9.18 -3.84
CA THR A 82 -4.50 8.29 -4.44
C THR A 82 -3.40 9.06 -5.15
N GLU A 83 -3.71 10.18 -5.81
CA GLU A 83 -2.70 11.04 -6.41
C GLU A 83 -1.86 11.76 -5.35
N LYS A 84 -2.49 12.21 -4.25
CA LYS A 84 -1.78 12.78 -3.12
C LYS A 84 -0.82 11.76 -2.48
N PHE A 85 -1.26 10.50 -2.36
CA PHE A 85 -0.41 9.40 -1.89
C PHE A 85 0.77 9.16 -2.85
N ALA A 86 0.49 8.95 -4.13
CA ALA A 86 1.50 8.73 -5.17
C ALA A 86 2.55 9.84 -5.19
N ALA A 87 2.11 11.10 -5.16
CA ALA A 87 3.03 12.23 -5.20
C ALA A 87 3.85 12.36 -3.91
N LYS A 88 3.25 12.12 -2.73
CA LYS A 88 4.01 12.07 -1.47
C LYS A 88 5.12 11.00 -1.53
N LYS A 89 4.82 9.80 -2.05
CA LYS A 89 5.84 8.74 -2.23
C LYS A 89 6.91 9.14 -3.24
N ALA A 90 6.52 9.80 -4.34
CA ALA A 90 7.42 10.26 -5.38
C ALA A 90 8.40 11.37 -4.94
N GLN A 91 8.13 12.06 -3.82
CA GLN A 91 9.03 13.08 -3.27
C GLN A 91 10.46 12.56 -3.00
N ARG A 92 10.62 11.24 -2.74
CA ARG A 92 11.94 10.63 -2.55
C ARG A 92 12.86 10.71 -3.79
N TYR A 93 12.30 11.03 -4.95
CA TYR A 93 13.04 11.17 -6.21
C TYR A 93 13.38 12.62 -6.58
N ILE A 94 13.01 13.60 -5.76
CA ILE A 94 13.28 15.03 -6.05
C ILE A 94 14.78 15.34 -5.96
N ALA A 95 15.46 14.79 -4.96
CA ALA A 95 16.89 15.04 -4.76
C ALA A 95 17.74 14.51 -5.95
N PRO A 96 18.94 15.08 -6.19
CA PRO A 96 19.85 14.58 -7.23
C PRO A 96 20.21 13.11 -7.08
N ILE A 97 20.37 12.64 -5.84
CA ILE A 97 20.53 11.22 -5.48
C ILE A 97 19.20 10.74 -4.89
N PRO A 98 18.37 10.01 -5.65
CA PRO A 98 17.06 9.55 -5.18
C PRO A 98 17.14 8.52 -4.06
N GLY A 99 16.29 8.66 -3.05
CA GLY A 99 15.99 7.57 -2.13
C GLY A 99 15.02 6.59 -2.79
N LYS A 100 15.54 5.54 -3.45
CA LYS A 100 14.69 4.56 -4.15
C LYS A 100 13.67 3.92 -3.20
N LEU A 101 12.42 3.78 -3.66
CA LEU A 101 11.38 3.06 -2.94
C LEU A 101 11.66 1.55 -2.99
N VAL A 102 11.48 0.83 -1.87
CA VAL A 102 11.89 -0.57 -1.76
C VAL A 102 11.05 -1.55 -2.61
N VAL A 103 9.72 -1.52 -2.50
CA VAL A 103 8.80 -2.39 -3.26
C VAL A 103 7.53 -1.65 -3.71
N PRO A 104 7.66 -0.56 -4.49
CA PRO A 104 6.56 0.37 -4.73
C PRO A 104 5.35 -0.27 -5.44
N ALA A 105 5.54 -1.27 -6.31
CA ALA A 105 4.43 -1.96 -6.95
C ALA A 105 3.61 -2.81 -5.95
N LEU A 106 4.28 -3.48 -5.01
CA LEU A 106 3.63 -4.28 -3.97
C LEU A 106 2.93 -3.39 -2.93
N GLU A 107 3.51 -2.23 -2.61
CA GLU A 107 2.85 -1.22 -1.79
C GLU A 107 1.57 -0.70 -2.46
N MET A 108 1.62 -0.41 -3.77
CA MET A 108 0.42 -0.02 -4.52
C MET A 108 -0.60 -1.16 -4.61
N MET A 109 -0.16 -2.41 -4.75
CA MET A 109 -1.03 -3.57 -4.69
C MET A 109 -1.82 -3.60 -3.37
N TYR A 110 -1.20 -3.28 -2.24
CA TYR A 110 -1.91 -3.14 -0.97
C TYR A 110 -2.93 -1.99 -0.99
N VAL A 111 -2.53 -0.81 -1.49
CA VAL A 111 -3.43 0.35 -1.62
C VAL A 111 -4.71 -0.03 -2.39
N TRP A 112 -4.60 -0.85 -3.44
CA TRP A 112 -5.72 -1.32 -4.26
C TRP A 112 -6.42 -2.59 -3.76
N ASN A 113 -6.16 -3.02 -2.53
CA ASN A 113 -6.70 -4.24 -1.93
C ASN A 113 -6.32 -5.54 -2.68
N GLY A 114 -5.21 -5.56 -3.43
CA GLY A 114 -4.79 -6.71 -4.23
C GLY A 114 -4.45 -7.96 -3.39
N PHE A 115 -4.04 -7.79 -2.13
CA PHE A 115 -3.69 -8.91 -1.26
C PHE A 115 -4.87 -9.84 -0.93
N THR A 116 -6.11 -9.35 -0.96
CA THR A 116 -7.31 -10.18 -0.76
C THR A 116 -7.64 -11.05 -1.98
N VAL A 117 -7.15 -10.64 -3.16
CA VAL A 117 -7.28 -11.41 -4.40
C VAL A 117 -6.18 -12.44 -4.48
N VAL A 118 -4.91 -12.01 -4.31
CA VAL A 118 -3.76 -12.92 -4.42
C VAL A 118 -3.73 -13.97 -3.31
N GLY A 119 -4.26 -13.66 -2.12
CA GLY A 119 -4.36 -14.61 -1.01
C GLY A 119 -5.19 -15.86 -1.32
N LYS A 120 -6.04 -15.82 -2.36
CA LYS A 120 -6.77 -17.00 -2.86
C LYS A 120 -5.90 -17.95 -3.69
N ARG A 121 -4.67 -17.55 -4.03
CA ARG A 121 -3.67 -18.33 -4.75
C ARG A 121 -2.39 -18.39 -3.89
N PRO A 122 -2.26 -19.42 -3.02
CA PRO A 122 -1.10 -19.54 -2.12
C PRO A 122 0.25 -19.45 -2.82
N GLU A 123 0.39 -20.06 -4.01
CA GLU A 123 1.62 -20.01 -4.81
C GLU A 123 2.06 -18.59 -5.17
N LEU A 124 1.12 -17.73 -5.59
CA LEU A 124 1.42 -16.33 -5.90
C LEU A 124 1.78 -15.55 -4.63
N THR A 125 1.11 -15.86 -3.52
CA THR A 125 1.38 -15.23 -2.23
C THR A 125 2.76 -15.61 -1.69
N GLU A 126 3.18 -16.87 -1.82
CA GLU A 126 4.54 -17.34 -1.48
C GLU A 126 5.60 -16.65 -2.36
N ASN A 127 5.32 -16.50 -3.66
CA ASN A 127 6.24 -15.76 -4.54
C ASN A 127 6.41 -14.31 -4.09
N ILE A 128 5.32 -13.63 -3.70
CA ILE A 128 5.39 -12.25 -3.20
C ILE A 128 6.15 -12.21 -1.87
N LEU A 129 5.91 -13.17 -0.98
CA LEU A 129 6.63 -13.29 0.28
C LEU A 129 8.14 -13.44 0.05
N SER A 130 8.57 -14.28 -0.89
CA SER A 130 9.97 -14.44 -1.25
C SER A 130 10.60 -13.14 -1.75
N THR A 131 9.88 -12.37 -2.58
CA THR A 131 10.34 -11.05 -3.04
C THR A 131 10.50 -10.08 -1.86
N LEU A 132 9.58 -10.09 -0.89
CA LEU A 132 9.65 -9.25 0.30
C LEU A 132 10.78 -9.65 1.25
N GLU A 133 11.06 -10.96 1.39
CA GLU A 133 12.19 -11.46 2.18
C GLU A 133 13.54 -11.05 1.58
N LYS A 134 13.67 -11.10 0.25
CA LYS A 134 14.85 -10.57 -0.46
C LYS A 134 15.01 -9.06 -0.23
N ALA A 135 13.92 -8.29 -0.30
CA ALA A 135 13.96 -6.86 -0.05
C ALA A 135 14.34 -6.53 1.39
N GLU A 136 13.84 -7.28 2.37
CA GLU A 136 14.22 -7.17 3.78
C GLU A 136 15.73 -7.42 3.99
N GLU A 137 16.26 -8.48 3.37
CA GLU A 137 17.68 -8.79 3.43
C GLU A 137 18.55 -7.70 2.81
N GLN A 138 18.15 -7.16 1.66
CA GLN A 138 18.83 -6.04 1.02
C GLN A 138 18.85 -4.78 1.90
N LEU A 139 17.72 -4.44 2.53
CA LEU A 139 17.66 -3.32 3.48
C LEU A 139 18.58 -3.54 4.68
N ARG A 140 18.59 -4.76 5.24
CA ARG A 140 19.43 -5.12 6.39
C ARG A 140 20.92 -5.03 6.06
N ASN A 141 21.30 -5.45 4.86
CA ASN A 141 22.69 -5.50 4.42
C ASN A 141 23.16 -4.23 3.70
N ASN A 142 22.33 -3.19 3.61
CA ASN A 142 22.68 -1.95 2.93
C ASN A 142 23.79 -1.20 3.71
N PRO A 143 24.98 -0.99 3.13
CA PRO A 143 26.10 -0.33 3.82
C PRO A 143 25.88 1.18 4.01
N ALA A 144 24.94 1.79 3.27
CA ALA A 144 24.63 3.21 3.33
C ALA A 144 23.12 3.41 3.56
N PRO A 145 22.66 3.26 4.82
CA PRO A 145 21.25 3.38 5.14
C PRO A 145 20.74 4.78 4.85
N SER A 146 19.62 4.88 4.12
CA SER A 146 18.95 6.17 3.91
C SER A 146 18.19 6.60 5.16
N GLU A 147 17.87 7.89 5.27
CA GLU A 147 17.03 8.39 6.38
C GLU A 147 15.62 7.75 6.42
N TYR A 148 15.17 7.18 5.31
CA TYR A 148 13.88 6.48 5.15
C TYR A 148 13.99 4.97 5.33
N GLN A 149 15.15 4.44 5.75
CA GLN A 149 15.35 3.00 5.87
C GLN A 149 14.32 2.33 6.79
N LEU A 150 13.98 2.97 7.91
CA LEU A 150 12.98 2.41 8.81
C LEU A 150 11.58 2.39 8.19
N ASP A 151 11.21 3.45 7.46
CA ASP A 151 9.96 3.50 6.70
C ASP A 151 9.90 2.35 5.67
N ASP A 152 10.99 2.12 4.94
CA ASP A 152 11.13 1.01 3.99
C ASP A 152 11.01 -0.37 4.68
N GLN A 153 11.66 -0.55 5.83
CA GLN A 153 11.54 -1.76 6.64
C GLN A 153 10.09 -1.97 7.08
N CYS A 154 9.40 -0.91 7.52
CA CYS A 154 8.01 -0.98 7.96
C CYS A 154 7.05 -1.31 6.81
N VAL A 155 7.26 -0.77 5.60
CA VAL A 155 6.52 -1.16 4.39
C VAL A 155 6.70 -2.66 4.15
N VAL A 156 7.94 -3.16 4.16
CA VAL A 156 8.22 -4.59 3.93
C VAL A 156 7.55 -5.46 5.00
N GLN A 157 7.65 -5.10 6.29
CA GLN A 157 7.00 -5.88 7.36
C GLN A 157 5.47 -5.88 7.24
N LEU A 158 4.82 -4.75 6.93
CA LEU A 158 3.38 -4.71 6.69
C LEU A 158 2.98 -5.68 5.56
N LEU A 159 3.68 -5.63 4.43
CA LEU A 159 3.39 -6.48 3.28
C LEU A 159 3.69 -7.97 3.55
N LYS A 160 4.76 -8.27 4.29
CA LYS A 160 5.07 -9.64 4.75
C LYS A 160 3.96 -10.16 5.66
N GLY A 161 3.53 -9.36 6.63
CA GLY A 161 2.45 -9.70 7.54
C GLY A 161 1.15 -10.03 6.80
N LEU A 162 0.83 -9.31 5.73
CA LEU A 162 -0.29 -9.62 4.84
C LEU A 162 -0.13 -10.98 4.16
N CYS A 163 1.00 -11.26 3.50
CA CYS A 163 1.26 -12.57 2.89
C CYS A 163 1.14 -13.70 3.91
N LEU A 164 1.80 -13.56 5.06
CA LEU A 164 1.80 -14.55 6.13
C LEU A 164 0.39 -14.79 6.68
N THR A 165 -0.43 -13.75 6.78
CA THR A 165 -1.84 -13.86 7.17
C THR A 165 -2.64 -14.68 6.15
N GLN A 166 -2.48 -14.38 4.85
CA GLN A 166 -3.15 -15.12 3.78
C GLN A 166 -2.71 -16.59 3.73
N LEU A 167 -1.45 -16.87 4.07
CA LEU A 167 -0.88 -18.23 4.15
C LEU A 167 -1.20 -18.94 5.47
N GLY A 168 -1.97 -18.34 6.38
CA GLY A 168 -2.31 -18.92 7.68
C GLY A 168 -1.18 -18.95 8.72
N ARG A 169 -0.04 -18.31 8.44
CA ARG A 169 1.11 -18.21 9.36
C ARG A 169 0.93 -17.06 10.35
N LEU A 170 -0.13 -17.14 11.15
CA LEU A 170 -0.66 -16.01 11.92
C LEU A 170 0.28 -15.47 13.00
N VAL A 171 1.13 -16.31 13.60
CA VAL A 171 2.10 -15.86 14.62
C VAL A 171 3.19 -15.00 13.98
N GLN A 172 3.72 -15.43 12.84
CA GLN A 172 4.74 -14.68 12.10
C GLN A 172 4.17 -13.36 11.58
N ALA A 173 2.93 -13.37 11.08
CA ALA A 173 2.25 -12.16 10.64
C ALA A 173 2.10 -11.13 11.77
N GLU A 174 1.72 -11.57 12.97
CA GLU A 174 1.60 -10.71 14.14
C GLU A 174 2.95 -10.10 14.57
N ILE A 175 4.05 -10.85 14.47
CA ILE A 175 5.41 -10.31 14.72
C ILE A 175 5.72 -9.17 13.74
N CYS A 176 5.44 -9.37 12.44
CA CYS A 176 5.64 -8.34 11.42
C CYS A 176 4.81 -7.08 11.73
N PHE A 177 3.53 -7.24 12.09
CA PHE A 177 2.68 -6.09 12.40
C PHE A 177 3.12 -5.35 13.66
N ASN A 178 3.49 -6.08 14.72
CA ASN A 178 3.99 -5.48 15.96
C ASN A 178 5.30 -4.73 15.75
N TYR A 179 6.18 -5.19 14.85
CA TYR A 179 7.39 -4.45 14.48
C TYR A 179 7.06 -3.06 13.95
N VAL A 180 6.11 -2.94 13.00
CA VAL A 180 5.71 -1.66 12.43
C VAL A 180 5.11 -0.74 13.49
N ILE A 181 4.20 -1.26 14.32
CA ILE A 181 3.55 -0.48 15.38
C ILE A 181 4.58 0.01 16.41
N SER A 182 5.53 -0.84 16.80
CA SER A 182 6.58 -0.47 17.77
C SER A 182 7.57 0.57 17.22
N SER A 183 7.65 0.70 15.89
CA SER A 183 8.56 1.61 15.19
C SER A 183 7.99 3.02 14.99
N GLU A 184 6.72 3.27 15.40
CA GLU A 184 5.96 4.52 15.17
C GLU A 184 6.77 5.80 15.40
N LYS A 185 7.46 5.92 16.54
CA LYS A 185 8.18 7.15 16.94
C LYS A 185 9.32 7.52 16.01
N ASN A 186 9.81 6.57 15.23
CA ASN A 186 10.99 6.73 14.39
C ASN A 186 10.63 6.80 12.89
N ILE A 187 9.37 6.56 12.51
CA ILE A 187 8.89 6.71 11.13
C ILE A 187 8.94 8.19 10.73
N LYS A 188 9.53 8.48 9.56
CA LYS A 188 9.78 9.86 9.11
C LYS A 188 8.69 10.39 8.18
N GLY A 189 8.35 9.63 7.14
CA GLY A 189 7.48 10.09 6.06
C GLY A 189 6.15 9.36 6.00
N ASP A 190 6.19 8.03 6.11
CA ASP A 190 5.05 7.14 5.84
C ASP A 190 4.17 6.91 7.06
N THR A 191 3.67 7.99 7.63
CA THR A 191 2.79 8.00 8.83
C THR A 191 1.50 7.20 8.68
N TYR A 192 1.13 6.81 7.46
CA TYR A 192 -0.02 5.93 7.21
C TYR A 192 0.25 4.49 7.67
N LEU A 193 1.52 4.06 7.77
CA LEU A 193 1.88 2.67 8.02
C LEU A 193 1.31 2.14 9.33
N VAL A 194 1.40 2.91 10.41
CA VAL A 194 0.94 2.48 11.74
C VAL A 194 -0.57 2.25 11.79
N PRO A 195 -1.44 3.22 11.44
CA PRO A 195 -2.88 2.98 11.49
C PRO A 195 -3.34 1.89 10.52
N PHE A 196 -2.74 1.80 9.32
CA PHE A 196 -3.05 0.70 8.40
C PHE A 196 -2.61 -0.67 8.97
N THR A 197 -1.44 -0.74 9.61
CA THR A 197 -0.96 -1.99 10.23
C THR A 197 -1.81 -2.39 11.43
N MET A 198 -2.23 -1.45 12.26
CA MET A 198 -3.18 -1.73 13.35
C MET A 198 -4.50 -2.28 12.82
N TYR A 199 -5.01 -1.73 11.72
CA TYR A 199 -6.19 -2.28 11.06
C TYR A 199 -5.99 -3.73 10.62
N GLU A 200 -4.87 -4.06 9.95
CA GLU A 200 -4.57 -5.44 9.53
C GLU A 200 -4.36 -6.39 10.72
N LEU A 201 -3.70 -5.92 11.80
CA LEU A 201 -3.57 -6.68 13.04
C LEU A 201 -4.93 -6.98 13.68
N GLY A 202 -5.85 -6.02 13.64
CA GLY A 202 -7.23 -6.22 14.08
C GLY A 202 -7.96 -7.28 13.25
N LEU A 203 -7.80 -7.27 11.92
CA LEU A 203 -8.34 -8.32 11.05
C LEU A 203 -7.74 -9.70 11.37
N LEU A 204 -6.44 -9.75 11.69
CA LEU A 204 -5.77 -10.98 12.12
C LEU A 204 -6.33 -11.50 13.45
N HIS A 205 -6.57 -10.64 14.45
CA HIS A 205 -7.23 -11.03 15.70
C HIS A 205 -8.65 -11.56 15.45
N LYS A 206 -9.40 -10.91 14.55
CA LYS A 206 -10.72 -11.39 14.14
C LYS A 206 -10.64 -12.79 13.52
N GLN A 207 -9.65 -13.05 12.66
CA GLN A 207 -9.42 -14.37 12.05
C GLN A 207 -9.06 -15.44 13.09
N LYS A 208 -8.35 -15.07 14.17
CA LYS A 208 -8.09 -15.94 15.33
C LYS A 208 -9.31 -16.19 16.23
N GLY A 209 -10.42 -15.49 16.00
CA GLY A 209 -11.62 -15.55 16.84
C GLY A 209 -11.63 -14.57 18.02
N ASP A 210 -10.57 -13.77 18.21
CA ASP A 210 -10.51 -12.73 19.26
C ASP A 210 -11.15 -11.42 18.77
N VAL A 211 -12.47 -11.45 18.64
CA VAL A 211 -13.26 -10.31 18.14
C VAL A 211 -13.14 -9.08 19.04
N ARG A 212 -12.99 -9.28 20.36
CA ARG A 212 -12.87 -8.17 21.32
C ARG A 212 -11.58 -7.39 21.12
N THR A 213 -10.45 -8.09 21.00
CA THR A 213 -9.16 -7.45 20.71
C THR A 213 -9.18 -6.83 19.31
N ALA A 214 -9.78 -7.51 18.33
CA ALA A 214 -9.94 -6.98 16.97
C ALA A 214 -10.63 -5.60 16.95
N ILE A 215 -11.80 -5.48 17.59
CA ILE A 215 -12.54 -4.21 17.70
C ILE A 215 -11.66 -3.15 18.38
N THR A 216 -11.06 -3.50 19.51
CA THR A 216 -10.24 -2.56 20.31
C THR A 216 -9.08 -1.98 19.49
N VAL A 217 -8.35 -2.83 18.76
CA VAL A 217 -7.20 -2.40 17.95
C VAL A 217 -7.66 -1.54 16.77
N ILE A 218 -8.74 -1.94 16.09
CA ILE A 218 -9.30 -1.21 14.94
C ILE A 218 -9.83 0.16 15.34
N GLU A 219 -10.50 0.27 16.49
CA GLU A 219 -10.99 1.55 17.00
C GLU A 219 -9.84 2.48 17.40
N LYS A 220 -8.77 1.97 18.01
CA LYS A 220 -7.56 2.77 18.29
C LYS A 220 -6.94 3.32 17.01
N ALA A 221 -6.86 2.52 15.94
CA ALA A 221 -6.36 2.98 14.63
C ALA A 221 -7.17 4.16 14.08
N LYS A 222 -8.50 4.18 14.31
CA LYS A 222 -9.39 5.27 13.89
C LYS A 222 -9.31 6.51 14.78
N MET A 223 -9.16 6.34 16.10
CA MET A 223 -9.28 7.46 17.05
C MET A 223 -7.96 8.18 17.31
N ASN A 224 -6.84 7.46 17.25
CA ASN A 224 -5.54 7.98 17.69
C ASN A 224 -4.70 8.59 16.55
N TYR A 225 -5.10 8.40 15.28
CA TYR A 225 -4.33 8.82 14.11
C TYR A 225 -5.17 9.74 13.23
N ARG A 226 -4.56 10.81 12.70
CA ARG A 226 -5.19 11.80 11.81
C ARG A 226 -4.18 12.33 10.80
N ASP A 227 -4.68 12.94 9.72
CA ASP A 227 -3.91 13.69 8.73
C ASP A 227 -2.84 12.87 7.98
N TYR A 228 -3.00 11.55 7.94
CA TYR A 228 -2.15 10.63 7.18
C TYR A 228 -2.70 10.35 5.79
N SER A 229 -1.85 9.91 4.88
CA SER A 229 -2.27 9.59 3.52
C SER A 229 -3.28 8.43 3.52
N MET A 230 -4.32 8.53 2.69
CA MET A 230 -5.37 7.52 2.55
C MET A 230 -6.25 7.29 3.79
N GLU A 231 -6.29 8.24 4.75
CA GLU A 231 -7.12 8.18 5.95
C GLU A 231 -8.60 7.87 5.67
N SER A 232 -9.25 8.59 4.75
CA SER A 232 -10.67 8.35 4.43
C SER A 232 -10.92 6.93 3.89
N ARG A 233 -9.95 6.36 3.16
CA ARG A 233 -10.03 4.98 2.67
C ARG A 233 -9.90 3.99 3.84
N LEU A 234 -8.96 4.23 4.77
CA LEU A 234 -8.85 3.39 5.95
C LEU A 234 -10.12 3.45 6.81
N HIS A 235 -10.67 4.64 7.04
CA HIS A 235 -11.92 4.79 7.79
C HIS A 235 -13.09 4.03 7.17
N PHE A 236 -13.20 4.02 5.84
CA PHE A 236 -14.19 3.20 5.14
C PHE A 236 -13.96 1.70 5.37
N ARG A 237 -12.71 1.23 5.29
CA ARG A 237 -12.35 -0.17 5.57
C ARG A 237 -12.61 -0.56 7.04
N ILE A 238 -12.32 0.34 7.98
CA ILE A 238 -12.62 0.20 9.40
C ILE A 238 -14.12 0.06 9.62
N HIS A 239 -14.92 0.96 9.05
CA HIS A 239 -16.38 0.91 9.15
C HIS A 239 -16.93 -0.43 8.64
N ALA A 240 -16.50 -0.87 7.45
CA ALA A 240 -16.89 -2.14 6.88
C ALA A 240 -16.52 -3.33 7.80
N ALA A 241 -15.30 -3.34 8.35
CA ALA A 241 -14.84 -4.41 9.25
C ALA A 241 -15.64 -4.44 10.57
N LEU A 242 -15.84 -3.30 11.22
CA LEU A 242 -16.58 -3.17 12.47
C LEU A 242 -18.05 -3.63 12.33
N ASN A 243 -18.69 -3.32 11.20
CA ASN A 243 -20.05 -3.82 10.90
C ASN A 243 -20.11 -5.35 10.88
N THR A 244 -19.10 -6.02 10.33
CA THR A 244 -19.06 -7.50 10.32
C THR A 244 -18.78 -8.13 11.68
N MET A 245 -18.44 -7.33 12.70
CA MET A 245 -18.17 -7.78 14.07
C MET A 245 -19.29 -7.37 15.04
N GLY A 246 -20.39 -6.78 14.53
CA GLY A 246 -21.53 -6.36 15.36
C GLY A 246 -21.24 -5.18 16.29
N SER A 247 -20.14 -4.43 16.07
CA SER A 247 -19.75 -3.32 16.95
C SER A 247 -20.46 -2.00 16.61
N PHE A 248 -21.28 -1.97 15.56
CA PHE A 248 -22.06 -0.80 15.20
C PHE A 248 -23.45 -0.86 15.84
N THR A 249 -23.67 -0.02 16.84
CA THR A 249 -25.02 0.43 17.18
C THR A 249 -25.39 1.54 16.20
N ALA A 250 -26.37 1.28 15.33
CA ALA A 250 -26.95 2.36 14.55
C ALA A 250 -27.45 3.43 15.54
N LYS A 251 -26.96 4.67 15.44
CA LYS A 251 -27.60 5.77 16.14
C LYS A 251 -29.03 5.83 15.61
N LEU A 252 -30.00 5.46 16.45
CA LEU A 252 -31.42 5.65 16.16
C LEU A 252 -31.60 7.10 15.70
N PRO A 253 -32.27 7.35 14.56
CA PRO A 253 -32.58 8.72 14.16
C PRO A 253 -33.32 9.39 15.32
N PRO A 254 -33.05 10.67 15.62
CA PRO A 254 -33.76 11.38 16.67
C PRO A 254 -35.26 11.23 16.42
N SER A 255 -35.96 10.70 17.42
CA SER A 255 -37.42 10.56 17.37
C SER A 255 -38.00 11.90 16.97
N ARG A 256 -38.71 11.94 15.83
CA ARG A 256 -39.51 13.11 15.49
C ARG A 256 -40.49 13.32 16.62
N THR A 257 -40.30 14.38 17.40
CA THR A 257 -41.27 14.83 18.40
C THR A 257 -42.59 15.04 17.67
N PRO A 258 -43.71 14.46 18.12
CA PRO A 258 -45.02 14.79 17.57
C PRO A 258 -45.29 16.29 17.81
N ALA A 259 -45.67 16.99 16.74
CA ALA A 259 -46.20 18.34 16.81
C ALA A 259 -47.62 18.34 17.39
#